data_AF-R9MCL1-F1
#
_entry.id   AF-R9MCL1-F1
#
_cell.length_a   1.000
_cell.length_b   1.000
_cell.length_c   1.000
_cell.angle_alpha   90.00
_cell.angle_beta   90.00
_cell.angle_gamma   90.00
#
_symmetry.space_group_name_H-M   'P 1'
#
loop_
_entity.id
_entity.type
_entity.pdbx_description
1 polymer ?
#
loop_
_entity_poly.entity_id
_entity_poly.type
_entity_poly.pdbx_seq_one_letter_code
_entity_poly.pdbx_strand_id
1 'polypeptide(L)' 'MYPKLEREYGVNRSTLSNWVKQLSSINVSEEETVTLKEYKALQKEIQRLRIENEILKKATAIFAKEQ' A
#
# COMPACT_ATOMS: atom_id res chain seq x y z
N MET A 1 -14.30 1.06 -23.75
CA MET A 1 -13.71 2.06 -22.83
C MET A 1 -12.20 1.87 -22.89
N TYR A 2 -11.35 2.68 -23.54
CA TYR A 2 -11.15 4.13 -23.51
C TYR A 2 -10.53 4.68 -24.83
N PRO A 3 -11.08 4.39 -26.02
CA PRO A 3 -10.36 4.58 -27.30
C PRO A 3 -10.08 6.05 -27.64
N LYS A 4 -10.92 6.98 -27.15
CA LYS A 4 -10.76 8.42 -27.38
C LYS A 4 -9.58 8.99 -26.60
N LEU A 5 -9.45 8.61 -25.32
CA LEU A 5 -8.36 9.08 -24.45
C LEU A 5 -7.01 8.53 -24.89
N GLU A 6 -6.96 7.28 -25.34
CA GLU A 6 -5.75 6.68 -25.90
C GLU A 6 -5.21 7.44 -27.12
N ARG A 7 -6.11 7.83 -28.03
CA ARG A 7 -5.76 8.57 -29.25
C ARG A 7 -5.45 10.05 -28.99
N GLU A 8 -6.15 10.67 -28.04
CA GLU A 8 -6.00 12.10 -27.72
C GLU A 8 -4.74 12.39 -26.89
N TYR A 9 -4.39 11.51 -25.97
CA TYR A 9 -3.24 11.70 -25.06
C TYR A 9 -2.05 10.79 -25.36
N GLY A 10 -2.15 9.89 -26.36
CA GLY A 10 -1.07 8.95 -26.71
C GLY A 10 -0.78 7.92 -25.61
N VAL A 11 -1.69 7.74 -24.65
CA VAL A 11 -1.51 6.85 -23.51
C VAL A 11 -2.12 5.49 -23.81
N ASN A 12 -1.33 4.42 -23.67
CA ASN A 12 -1.80 3.05 -23.89
C ASN A 12 -3.00 2.71 -22.98
N ARG A 13 -3.98 1.99 -23.53
CA ARG A 13 -5.16 1.52 -22.79
C ARG A 13 -4.85 0.78 -21.48
N SER A 14 -3.77 0.00 -21.43
CA SER A 14 -3.35 -0.74 -20.25
C SER A 14 -2.93 0.20 -19.11
N THR A 15 -2.23 1.29 -19.44
CA THR A 15 -1.82 2.33 -18.49
C THR A 15 -3.04 3.02 -17.87
N LEU A 16 -4.01 3.43 -18.70
CA LEU A 16 -5.26 4.03 -18.24
C LEU A 16 -6.03 3.07 -17.31
N SER A 17 -6.12 1.79 -17.69
CA SER A 17 -6.80 0.77 -16.89
C SER A 17 -6.11 0.56 -15.53
N ASN A 18 -4.77 0.61 -15.50
CA ASN A 18 -4.00 0.52 -14.27
C ASN A 18 -4.20 1.74 -13.37
N TRP A 19 -4.26 2.95 -13.92
CA TRP A 19 -4.55 4.16 -13.14
C TRP A 19 -5.93 4.11 -12.50
N VAL A 20 -6.96 3.74 -13.27
CA VAL A 20 -8.33 3.55 -12.74
C VAL A 20 -8.33 2.55 -11.59
N LYS A 21 -7.62 1.42 -11.74
CA LYS A 21 -7.52 0.39 -10.69
C LYS A 21 -6.72 0.83 -9.46
N GLN A 22 -5.71 1.68 -9.63
CA GLN A 22 -4.89 2.16 -8.52
C GLN A 22 -5.56 3.29 -7.74
N LEU A 23 -6.30 4.14 -8.45
CA LEU A 23 -6.99 5.31 -7.92
C LEU A 23 -8.44 5.02 -7.52
N SER A 24 -8.94 3.80 -7.77
CA SER A 24 -10.24 3.39 -7.27
C SER A 24 -10.25 3.46 -5.74
N SER A 25 -11.20 4.20 -5.19
CA SER A 25 -11.45 4.29 -3.76
C SER A 25 -11.91 2.95 -3.20
N ILE A 26 -11.37 2.57 -2.05
CA ILE A 26 -11.79 1.42 -1.26
C ILE A 26 -12.28 1.97 0.07
N ASN A 27 -13.46 1.53 0.49
CA ASN A 27 -13.99 1.85 1.82
C ASN A 27 -13.22 1.04 2.84
N VAL A 28 -12.50 1.72 3.74
CA VAL A 28 -11.78 1.08 4.85
C VAL A 28 -12.56 1.21 6.16
N SER A 29 -13.44 2.20 6.28
CA SER A 29 -14.45 2.33 7.33
C SER A 29 -15.71 3.05 6.81
N GLU A 30 -16.70 3.33 7.68
CA GLU A 30 -17.90 4.10 7.33
C GLU A 30 -17.57 5.55 6.92
N GLU A 31 -16.50 6.15 7.45
CA GLU A 31 -16.09 7.52 7.13
C GLU A 31 -14.80 7.64 6.30
N GLU A 32 -14.01 6.56 6.14
CA GLU A 32 -12.68 6.64 5.51
C GLU A 32 -12.58 5.84 4.20
N THR A 33 -12.36 6.57 3.11
CA THR A 33 -12.03 6.03 1.80
C THR A 33 -10.56 6.27 1.49
N VAL A 34 -9.81 5.21 1.19
CA VAL A 34 -8.41 5.30 0.73
C VAL A 34 -8.27 4.68 -0.65
N THR A 35 -7.28 5.10 -1.41
CA THR A 35 -6.98 4.47 -2.70
C THR A 35 -6.33 3.10 -2.50
N LEU A 36 -6.49 2.20 -3.48
CA LEU A 36 -5.80 0.89 -3.46
C LEU A 36 -4.28 1.03 -3.34
N LYS A 37 -3.71 2.11 -3.90
CA LYS A 37 -2.28 2.41 -3.81
C LYS A 37 -1.85 2.70 -2.37
N GLU A 38 -2.59 3.55 -1.67
CA GLU A 38 -2.32 3.93 -0.28
C GLU A 38 -2.48 2.73 0.66
N TYR A 39 -3.55 1.94 0.48
CA TYR A 39 -3.78 0.72 1.26
C TYR A 39 -2.60 -0.26 1.16
N LYS A 40 -2.08 -0.50 -0.05
CA LYS A 40 -0.92 -1.37 -0.26
C LYS A 40 0.37 -0.80 0.34
N ALA A 41 0.54 0.51 0.33
CA ALA A 41 1.70 1.15 0.97
C ALA A 41 1.64 0.98 2.50
N LEU A 42 0.47 1.21 3.09
CA LEU A 42 0.24 1.02 4.53
C LEU A 42 0.46 -0.43 4.96
N GLN A 43 -0.04 -1.39 4.18
CA GLN A 43 0.17 -2.82 4.47
C GLN A 43 1.66 -3.19 4.52
N LYS A 44 2.47 -2.66 3.61
CA LYS A 44 3.93 -2.88 3.61
C LYS A 44 4.60 -2.28 4.84
N GLU A 45 4.19 -1.07 5.22
CA GLU A 45 4.74 -0.41 6.40
C GLU A 45 4.40 -1.15 7.69
N ILE A 46 3.14 -1.61 7.84
CA ILE A 46 2.73 -2.46 8.96
C ILE A 46 3.58 -3.73 9.03
N GLN A 47 3.85 -4.39 7.90
CA GLN A 47 4.70 -5.58 7.89
C GLN A 47 6.14 -5.26 8.33
N ARG A 48 6.72 -4.16 7.84
CA ARG A 48 8.05 -3.70 8.23
C ARG A 48 8.12 -3.43 9.74
N LEU A 49 7.17 -2.65 10.27
CA LEU A 49 7.11 -2.30 11.68
C LEU A 49 6.95 -3.53 12.58
N ARG A 50 6.15 -4.52 12.16
CA ARG A 50 6.02 -5.80 12.89
C ARG A 50 7.35 -6.55 12.97
N ILE A 51 8.10 -6.61 11.86
CA ILE A 51 9.42 -7.26 11.85
C ILE A 51 10.39 -6.53 12.78
N GLU A 52 10.45 -5.20 12.70
CA GLU A 52 11.30 -4.38 13.55
C GLU A 52 10.96 -4.55 15.04
N ASN A 53 9.67 -4.53 15.38
CA ASN A 53 9.20 -4.75 16.75
C ASN A 53 9.61 -6.14 17.29
N GLU A 54 9.53 -7.18 16.47
CA GLU A 54 9.97 -8.53 16.86
C GLU A 54 11.49 -8.62 17.07
N ILE A 55 12.30 -7.94 16.25
CA ILE A 55 13.75 -7.85 16.45
C ILE A 55 14.05 -7.15 17.77
N LEU A 56 13.40 -6.02 18.04
CA LEU A 56 13.59 -5.24 19.27
C LEU A 56 13.22 -6.05 20.52
N LYS A 57 12.09 -6.78 20.50
CA LYS A 57 11.70 -7.67 21.60
C LYS A 57 12.74 -8.75 21.86
N LYS A 58 13.24 -9.39 20.81
CA LYS A 58 14.28 -10.42 20.93
C LYS A 58 15.57 -9.86 21.50
N ALA A 59 16.02 -8.70 21.00
CA ALA A 59 17.19 -8.02 21.55
C ALA A 59 17.02 -7.69 23.03
N THR A 60 15.89 -7.11 23.42
CA THR A 60 15.56 -6.78 24.82
C THR A 60 15.60 -8.03 25.72
N ALA A 61 15.06 -9.15 25.25
CA ALA A 61 15.07 -10.41 26.00
C ALA A 61 16.47 -11.02 26.16
N ILE A 62 17.40 -10.77 25.22
CA ILE A 62 18.81 -11.17 25.34
C ILE A 62 19.49 -10.28 26.39
N PHE A 63 19.38 -8.96 26.25
CA PHE A 63 19.99 -8.01 27.17
C PHE A 63 19.51 -8.18 28.61
N ALA A 64 18.23 -8.49 28.83
CA ALA A 64 17.69 -8.73 30.16
C ALA A 64 18.15 -10.07 30.80
N LYS A 65 18.64 -11.02 29.99
CA LYS A 65 19.19 -12.30 30.48
C LYS A 65 20.70 -12.23 30.75
N GLU A 66 21.38 -11.25 30.19
CA GLU A 66 22.81 -11.00 30.41
C GLU A 66 23.08 -10.09 31.63
N GLN A 67 22.02 -9.63 32.33
CA GLN A 67 22.09 -8.90 33.61
C GLN A 67 21.91 -9.82 34.81
#